data_AF-A0A7S2QW37-F1
#
_entry.id   AF-A0A7S2QW37-F1
#
_cell.length_a   1.000
_cell.length_b   1.000
_cell.length_c   1.000
_cell.angle_alpha   90.00
_cell.angle_beta   90.00
_cell.angle_gamma   90.00
#
_symmetry.space_group_name_H-M   'P 1'
#
loop_
_entity.id
_entity.type
_entity.pdbx_description
1 polymer ?
#
loop_
_entity_poly.entity_id
_entity_poly.type
_entity_poly.pdbx_seq_one_letter_code
_entity_poly.pdbx_strand_id
1 'polypeptide(L)'
;GEEAAGVGGVTSHELGHYWSKIDWKAVMVRKIVAPRMFMRSGLIRKDLLPGFAGEGDHPKTVVINNLRELSGFFQDGFDAHAGKRYVVKYSDSSNAYGMNFVDCSSRDGMEAGIRKVQEDMAADKDKRVVQEYIDPLLIRDWRGGKRG
;
A
#
# COMPACT_ATOMS: atom_id res chain seq x y z
N GLY A 1 -24.02 -2.45 -38.40
CA GLY A 1 -24.24 -1.74 -37.14
C GLY A 1 -24.65 -2.77 -36.13
N GLU A 2 -23.73 -3.15 -35.25
CA GLU A 2 -23.97 -4.07 -34.15
C GLU A 2 -23.03 -3.62 -33.03
N GLU A 3 -23.56 -2.81 -32.11
CA GLU A 3 -22.84 -2.38 -30.92
C GLU A 3 -22.86 -3.53 -29.91
N ALA A 4 -21.68 -4.05 -29.60
CA ALA A 4 -21.48 -4.93 -28.46
C ALA A 4 -21.81 -4.16 -27.18
N ALA A 5 -22.80 -4.66 -26.43
CA ALA A 5 -23.18 -4.16 -25.11
C ALA A 5 -21.98 -4.24 -24.15
N GLY A 6 -21.30 -3.10 -23.97
CA GLY A 6 -20.27 -2.92 -22.96
C GLY A 6 -20.88 -3.04 -21.57
N VAL A 7 -20.51 -4.10 -20.85
CA VAL A 7 -20.85 -4.35 -19.45
C VAL A 7 -20.47 -3.11 -18.62
N GLY A 8 -21.46 -2.56 -17.92
CA GLY A 8 -21.44 -1.27 -17.23
C GLY A 8 -20.21 -0.99 -16.38
N GLY A 9 -19.86 0.30 -16.34
CA GLY A 9 -18.71 0.87 -15.67
C GLY A 9 -18.67 0.56 -14.18
N VAL A 10 -17.99 -0.52 -13.82
CA VAL A 10 -17.53 -0.78 -12.46
C VAL A 10 -16.34 0.14 -12.23
N THR A 11 -16.43 1.01 -11.23
CA THR A 11 -15.33 1.91 -10.85
C THR A 11 -14.15 1.09 -10.33
N SER A 12 -12.93 1.63 -10.43
CA SER A 12 -11.71 0.95 -9.96
C SER A 12 -11.79 0.53 -8.48
N HIS A 13 -12.52 1.29 -7.65
CA HIS A 13 -12.75 1.00 -6.24
C HIS A 13 -13.66 -0.20 -6.02
N GLU A 14 -14.75 -0.29 -6.77
CA GLU A 14 -15.67 -1.45 -6.70
C GLU A 14 -14.96 -2.72 -7.18
N LEU A 15 -14.14 -2.60 -8.22
CA LEU A 15 -13.35 -3.71 -8.76
C LEU A 15 -12.40 -4.31 -7.71
N GLY A 16 -11.66 -3.49 -6.98
CA GLY A 16 -10.79 -3.95 -5.90
C GLY A 16 -11.57 -4.68 -4.80
N HIS A 17 -12.66 -4.07 -4.34
CA HIS A 17 -13.49 -4.64 -3.28
C HIS A 17 -14.18 -5.96 -3.66
N TYR A 18 -14.60 -6.13 -4.91
CA TYR A 18 -15.09 -7.43 -5.38
C TYR A 18 -13.97 -8.47 -5.45
N TRP A 19 -12.76 -8.03 -5.79
CA TRP A 19 -11.59 -8.90 -5.92
C TRP A 19 -11.11 -9.42 -4.56
N SER A 20 -11.11 -8.57 -3.52
CA SER A 20 -10.71 -8.97 -2.16
C SER A 20 -11.68 -9.96 -1.50
N LYS A 21 -12.91 -10.07 -2.01
CA LYS A 21 -13.92 -11.03 -1.54
C LYS A 21 -13.81 -12.43 -2.16
N ILE A 22 -13.00 -12.61 -3.19
CA ILE A 22 -12.83 -13.92 -3.84
C ILE A 22 -11.88 -14.76 -2.99
N ASP A 23 -12.28 -16.01 -2.67
CA ASP A 23 -11.37 -16.98 -2.07
C ASP A 23 -10.35 -17.46 -3.11
N TRP A 24 -9.28 -16.67 -3.26
CA TRP A 24 -8.21 -16.95 -4.21
C TRP A 24 -7.50 -18.28 -3.91
N LYS A 25 -7.49 -18.75 -2.67
CA LYS A 25 -6.91 -20.07 -2.34
C LYS A 25 -7.77 -21.17 -2.95
N ALA A 26 -9.10 -21.11 -2.80
CA ALA A 26 -10.02 -22.06 -3.41
C ALA A 26 -9.99 -22.02 -4.96
N VAL A 27 -9.84 -20.84 -5.57
CA VAL A 27 -9.66 -20.69 -7.02
C VAL A 27 -8.38 -21.40 -7.49
N MET A 28 -7.25 -21.14 -6.82
CA MET A 28 -5.95 -21.70 -7.21
C MET A 28 -5.90 -23.23 -7.12
N VAL A 29 -6.59 -23.81 -6.14
CA VAL A 29 -6.72 -25.27 -5.99
C VAL A 29 -7.91 -25.85 -6.76
N ARG A 30 -8.50 -25.08 -7.69
CA ARG A 30 -9.61 -25.45 -8.59
C ARG A 30 -10.87 -25.95 -7.89
N LYS A 31 -11.11 -25.52 -6.65
CA LYS A 31 -12.36 -25.81 -5.90
C LYS A 31 -13.52 -24.91 -6.34
N ILE A 32 -13.22 -23.68 -6.75
CA ILE A 32 -14.21 -22.73 -7.30
C ILE A 32 -13.67 -22.08 -8.57
N VAL A 33 -14.58 -21.47 -9.35
CA VAL A 33 -14.23 -20.65 -10.52
C VAL A 33 -14.47 -19.19 -10.16
N ALA A 34 -13.46 -18.34 -10.37
CA ALA A 34 -13.62 -16.90 -10.16
C ALA A 34 -14.53 -16.31 -11.27
N PRO A 35 -15.43 -15.38 -10.94
CA PRO A 35 -16.29 -14.72 -11.93
C PRO A 35 -15.52 -13.75 -12.83
N ARG A 36 -14.25 -13.46 -12.51
CA ARG A 36 -13.37 -12.52 -13.23
C ARG A 36 -11.94 -13.05 -13.27
N MET A 37 -11.20 -12.62 -14.29
CA MET A 37 -9.77 -12.94 -14.43
C MET A 37 -8.92 -12.27 -13.34
N PHE A 38 -7.77 -12.88 -13.07
CA PHE A 38 -6.77 -12.34 -12.15
C PHE A 38 -6.20 -11.01 -12.67
N MET A 39 -6.31 -9.94 -11.87
CA MET A 39 -5.84 -8.61 -12.24
C MET A 39 -4.47 -8.33 -11.65
N ARG A 40 -3.42 -8.66 -12.42
CA ARG A 40 -2.03 -8.39 -12.02
C ARG A 40 -1.78 -6.93 -11.69
N SER A 41 -2.46 -6.00 -12.38
CA SER A 41 -2.33 -4.56 -12.16
C SER A 41 -2.64 -4.13 -10.73
N GLY A 42 -3.61 -4.77 -10.06
CA GLY A 42 -3.97 -4.49 -8.67
C GLY A 42 -2.90 -4.88 -7.64
N LEU A 43 -2.00 -5.80 -8.00
CA LEU A 43 -0.94 -6.30 -7.11
C LEU A 43 0.43 -5.67 -7.37
N ILE A 44 0.67 -5.16 -8.58
CA ILE A 44 1.95 -4.52 -8.92
C ILE A 44 1.98 -3.03 -8.57
N ARG A 45 0.81 -2.39 -8.44
CA ARG A 45 0.68 -0.97 -8.13
C ARG A 45 0.41 -0.74 -6.65
N LYS A 46 1.34 -0.08 -5.96
CA LYS A 46 1.28 0.13 -4.50
C LYS A 46 0.05 0.91 -4.07
N ASP A 47 -0.43 1.81 -4.92
CA ASP A 47 -1.60 2.64 -4.64
C ASP A 47 -2.93 1.92 -4.85
N LEU A 48 -2.95 0.87 -5.68
CA LEU A 48 -4.14 0.05 -5.88
C LEU A 48 -4.22 -1.08 -4.86
N LEU A 49 -3.07 -1.54 -4.36
CA LEU A 49 -2.97 -2.71 -3.51
C LEU A 49 -3.89 -2.68 -2.27
N PRO A 50 -4.12 -1.56 -1.57
CA PRO A 50 -5.08 -1.52 -0.45
C PRO A 50 -6.52 -1.87 -0.86
N GLY A 51 -6.91 -1.59 -2.11
CA GLY A 51 -8.23 -1.94 -2.63
C GLY A 51 -8.35 -3.42 -3.01
N PHE A 52 -7.25 -4.09 -3.32
CA PHE A 52 -7.23 -5.49 -3.77
C PHE A 52 -6.85 -6.47 -2.64
N ALA A 53 -6.10 -6.02 -1.64
CA ALA A 53 -5.75 -6.84 -0.48
C ALA A 53 -6.97 -7.04 0.43
N GLY A 54 -7.10 -8.25 1.00
CA GLY A 54 -8.06 -8.51 2.07
C GLY A 54 -7.69 -7.74 3.33
N GLU A 55 -8.69 -7.46 4.18
CA GLU A 55 -8.44 -6.87 5.49
C GLU A 55 -7.57 -7.81 6.33
N GLY A 56 -6.45 -7.30 6.84
CA GLY A 56 -5.48 -8.08 7.62
C GLY A 56 -4.41 -8.83 6.81
N ASP A 57 -4.54 -8.94 5.48
CA ASP A 57 -3.54 -9.60 4.63
C ASP A 57 -2.38 -8.66 4.21
N HIS A 58 -2.50 -7.38 4.53
CA HIS A 58 -1.52 -6.35 4.16
C HIS A 58 -1.39 -5.29 5.25
N PRO A 59 -0.18 -4.75 5.51
CA PRO A 59 0.00 -3.64 6.44
C PRO A 59 -0.90 -2.45 6.09
N LYS A 60 -1.40 -1.76 7.13
CA LYS A 60 -2.28 -0.61 6.97
C LYS A 60 -1.62 0.41 6.04
N THR A 61 -2.32 0.74 4.96
CA THR A 61 -1.77 1.53 3.85
C THR A 61 -2.81 2.50 3.35
N VAL A 62 -2.39 3.76 3.18
CA VAL A 62 -3.21 4.87 2.73
C VAL A 62 -2.54 5.54 1.53
N VAL A 63 -3.35 5.93 0.55
CA VAL A 63 -2.90 6.74 -0.59
C VAL A 63 -3.13 8.20 -0.25
N ILE A 64 -2.05 8.99 -0.30
CA ILE A 64 -2.04 10.41 -0.03
C ILE A 64 -1.88 11.14 -1.37
N ASN A 65 -2.91 11.87 -1.78
CA ASN A 65 -2.98 12.47 -3.11
C ASN A 65 -2.33 13.85 -3.18
N ASN A 66 -2.13 14.51 -2.05
CA ASN A 66 -1.62 15.88 -2.00
C ASN A 66 -1.02 16.21 -0.61
N LEU A 67 -0.36 17.36 -0.52
CA LEU A 67 0.27 17.85 0.72
C LEU A 67 -0.73 18.03 1.86
N ARG A 68 -1.97 18.44 1.57
CA ARG A 68 -2.99 18.64 2.60
C ARG A 68 -3.36 17.31 3.26
N GLU A 69 -3.53 16.26 2.47
CA GLU A 69 -3.77 14.91 2.99
C GLU A 69 -2.57 14.38 3.78
N LEU A 70 -1.33 14.70 3.36
CA LEU A 70 -0.12 14.32 4.10
C LEU A 70 -0.09 14.97 5.49
N SER A 71 -0.31 16.29 5.54
CA SER A 71 -0.40 17.05 6.79
C SER A 71 -1.54 16.54 7.67
N GLY A 72 -2.72 16.32 7.10
CA GLY A 72 -3.85 15.78 7.84
C GLY A 72 -3.58 14.40 8.44
N PHE A 73 -2.90 13.53 7.69
CA PHE A 73 -2.53 12.20 8.19
C PHE A 73 -1.52 12.29 9.35
N PHE A 74 -0.41 13.00 9.18
CA PHE A 74 0.69 12.98 10.16
C PHE A 74 0.58 14.03 11.27
N GLN A 75 0.19 15.26 10.94
CA GLN A 75 0.19 16.39 11.87
C GLN A 75 -1.10 16.43 12.68
N ASP A 76 -2.26 16.44 12.00
CA ASP A 76 -3.57 16.44 12.67
C ASP A 76 -3.86 15.07 13.31
N GLY A 77 -3.42 13.99 12.67
CA GLY A 77 -3.56 12.62 13.15
C GLY A 77 -2.48 12.14 14.13
N PHE A 78 -1.53 13.01 14.54
CA PHE A 78 -0.33 12.60 15.29
C PHE A 78 -0.63 11.67 16.47
N ASP A 79 -1.64 12.01 17.29
CA ASP A 79 -1.97 11.26 18.49
C ASP A 79 -2.46 9.82 18.18
N ALA A 80 -3.12 9.61 17.02
CA ALA A 80 -3.54 8.28 16.56
C ALA A 80 -2.37 7.43 16.04
N HIS A 81 -1.24 8.07 15.77
CA HIS A 81 -0.02 7.49 15.22
C HIS A 81 1.11 7.38 16.25
N ALA A 82 0.90 7.84 17.49
CA ALA A 82 1.92 7.87 18.54
C ALA A 82 2.59 6.50 18.72
N GLY A 83 3.92 6.49 18.69
CA GLY A 83 4.76 5.29 18.83
C GLY A 83 4.81 4.36 17.62
N LYS A 84 4.14 4.70 16.51
CA LYS A 84 4.22 3.94 15.26
C LYS A 84 5.31 4.46 14.34
N ARG A 85 5.74 3.61 13.41
CA ARG A 85 6.62 3.99 12.31
C ARG A 85 5.90 3.78 10.98
N TYR A 86 6.15 4.67 10.05
CA TYR A 86 5.60 4.62 8.71
C TYR A 86 6.72 4.64 7.67
N VAL A 87 6.40 4.07 6.52
CA VAL A 87 7.19 4.20 5.31
C VAL A 87 6.35 4.92 4.26
N VAL A 88 6.92 6.00 3.70
CA VAL A 88 6.31 6.79 2.63
C VAL A 88 7.03 6.48 1.33
N LYS A 89 6.27 6.11 0.31
CA LYS A 89 6.78 5.61 -0.97
C LYS A 89 6.10 6.34 -2.13
N TYR A 90 6.82 6.48 -3.24
CA TYR A 90 6.19 6.78 -4.52
C TYR A 90 5.29 5.62 -4.96
N SER A 91 4.15 5.96 -5.57
CA SER A 91 3.16 4.97 -5.99
C SER A 91 3.69 4.02 -7.08
N ASP A 92 4.49 4.55 -7.99
CA ASP A 92 4.97 3.91 -9.22
C ASP A 92 6.50 3.71 -9.29
N SER A 93 7.26 4.12 -8.27
CA SER A 93 8.72 3.90 -8.26
C SER A 93 9.11 2.44 -7.96
N SER A 94 10.34 2.08 -8.35
CA SER A 94 10.95 0.76 -8.08
C SER A 94 12.28 0.92 -7.33
N ASN A 95 12.92 -0.19 -6.93
CA ASN A 95 14.26 -0.21 -6.31
C ASN A 95 14.42 0.63 -5.04
N ALA A 96 13.36 0.73 -4.23
CA ALA A 96 13.32 1.55 -3.00
C ALA A 96 13.62 3.04 -3.21
N TYR A 97 13.53 3.53 -4.46
CA TYR A 97 13.79 4.93 -4.76
C TYR A 97 12.80 5.86 -4.05
N GLY A 98 13.34 6.87 -3.38
CA GLY A 98 12.55 7.92 -2.72
C GLY A 98 11.75 7.44 -1.51
N MET A 99 12.14 6.31 -0.92
CA MET A 99 11.50 5.78 0.28
C MET A 99 11.94 6.59 1.51
N ASN A 100 10.97 7.07 2.28
CA ASN A 100 11.21 7.84 3.50
C ASN A 100 10.58 7.13 4.70
N PHE A 101 11.26 7.18 5.84
CA PHE A 101 10.74 6.63 7.10
C PHE A 101 10.31 7.78 8.00
N VAL A 102 9.14 7.62 8.62
CA VAL A 102 8.56 8.60 9.54
C VAL A 102 8.35 7.90 10.87
N ASP A 103 9.00 8.42 11.91
CA ASP A 103 8.88 7.90 13.26
C ASP A 103 7.96 8.82 14.08
N CYS A 104 6.83 8.29 14.53
CA CYS A 104 5.84 9.03 15.30
C CYS A 104 6.00 8.82 16.82
N SER A 105 7.20 8.48 17.30
CA SER A 105 7.52 8.47 18.74
C SER A 105 7.60 9.87 19.35
N SER A 106 7.88 10.89 18.53
CA SER A 106 7.86 12.31 18.92
C SER A 106 7.39 13.19 17.76
N ARG A 107 6.89 14.39 18.07
CA ARG A 107 6.48 15.37 17.03
C ARG A 107 7.66 15.78 16.17
N ASP A 108 8.79 16.10 16.79
CA ASP A 108 10.01 16.49 16.08
C ASP A 108 10.52 15.39 15.14
N GLY A 109 10.47 14.12 15.58
CA GLY A 109 10.87 12.97 14.77
C GLY A 109 9.94 12.78 13.55
N MET A 110 8.63 12.95 13.76
CA MET A 110 7.65 12.90 12.69
C MET A 110 7.87 14.04 11.70
N GLU A 111 8.00 15.28 12.16
CA GLU A 111 8.22 16.47 11.33
C GLU A 111 9.49 16.35 10.49
N ALA A 112 10.58 15.89 11.11
CA ALA A 112 11.84 15.62 10.41
C ALA A 112 11.66 14.54 9.32
N GLY A 113 10.89 13.48 9.61
CA GLY A 113 10.61 12.39 8.66
C GLY A 113 9.76 12.81 7.47
N ILE A 114 8.80 13.72 7.67
CA ILE A 114 7.90 14.17 6.59
C ILE A 114 8.46 15.35 5.77
N ARG A 115 9.44 16.10 6.28
CA ARG A 115 9.96 17.30 5.60
C ARG A 115 10.39 17.02 4.15
N LYS A 116 11.20 15.99 3.94
CA LYS A 116 11.63 15.61 2.58
C LYS A 116 10.45 15.18 1.71
N VAL A 117 9.48 14.48 2.28
CA VAL A 117 8.26 14.07 1.57
C VAL A 117 7.46 15.30 1.13
N GLN A 118 7.34 16.31 1.99
CA GLN A 118 6.65 17.56 1.66
C GLN A 118 7.37 18.33 0.55
N GLU A 119 8.70 18.44 0.60
CA GLU A 119 9.51 19.06 -0.45
C GLU A 119 9.33 18.34 -1.79
N ASP A 120 9.47 17.01 -1.79
CA ASP A 120 9.34 16.21 -3.00
C ASP A 120 7.91 16.32 -3.58
N MET A 121 6.87 16.23 -2.75
CA MET A 121 5.47 16.37 -3.18
C MET A 121 5.12 17.79 -3.65
N ALA A 122 5.74 18.82 -3.09
CA ALA A 122 5.57 20.19 -3.57
C ALA A 122 6.15 20.38 -4.98
N ALA A 123 7.25 19.70 -5.27
CA ALA A 123 7.95 19.76 -6.56
C ALA A 123 7.24 18.93 -7.64
N ASP A 124 6.93 17.67 -7.35
CA ASP A 124 6.38 16.73 -8.35
C ASP A 124 4.86 16.71 -8.42
N LYS A 125 4.16 17.09 -7.34
CA LYS A 125 2.69 17.01 -7.19
C LYS A 125 2.15 15.59 -7.35
N ASP A 126 3.00 14.58 -7.19
CA ASP A 126 2.64 13.18 -7.31
C ASP A 126 2.15 12.61 -5.98
N LYS A 127 1.23 11.66 -6.07
CA LYS A 127 0.69 10.95 -4.91
C LYS A 127 1.72 10.02 -4.24
N ARG A 128 1.56 9.83 -2.94
CA ARG A 128 2.39 8.94 -2.12
C ARG A 128 1.56 7.83 -1.51
N VAL A 129 2.23 6.72 -1.21
CA VAL A 129 1.69 5.62 -0.43
C VAL A 129 2.33 5.68 0.95
N VAL A 130 1.50 5.83 1.98
CA VAL A 130 1.91 5.79 3.38
C VAL A 130 1.51 4.43 3.93
N GLN A 131 2.48 3.68 4.45
CA GLN A 131 2.27 2.33 4.94
C GLN A 131 2.86 2.18 6.33
N GLU A 132 2.12 1.55 7.24
CA GLU A 132 2.64 1.21 8.57
C GLU A 132 3.84 0.26 8.44
N TYR A 133 4.93 0.61 9.10
CA TYR A 133 6.17 -0.16 9.05
C TYR A 133 6.04 -1.40 9.94
N ILE A 134 6.38 -2.56 9.38
CA ILE A 134 6.42 -3.83 10.11
C ILE A 134 7.85 -4.05 10.56
N ASP A 135 8.05 -4.19 11.87
CA ASP A 135 9.37 -4.51 12.41
C ASP A 135 9.84 -5.89 11.91
N PRO A 136 11.06 -5.97 11.39
CA PRO A 136 11.55 -7.21 10.83
C PRO A 136 11.82 -8.24 11.93
N LEU A 137 11.51 -9.51 11.64
CA LEU A 137 12.00 -10.61 12.45
C LEU A 137 13.52 -10.73 12.26
N LEU A 138 14.27 -10.51 13.33
CA LEU A 138 15.73 -10.66 13.33
C LEU A 138 16.12 -12.11 13.65
N ILE A 139 16.62 -12.85 12.67
CA ILE A 139 17.11 -14.21 12.85
C ILE A 139 18.61 -14.15 13.21
N ARG A 140 18.94 -14.55 14.45
CA ARG A 140 20.31 -14.46 14.98
C ARG A 140 21.20 -15.68 14.65
N ASP A 141 20.63 -16.79 14.17
CA ASP A 141 21.35 -18.06 13.96
C ASP A 141 20.96 -18.77 12.63
N TRP A 142 21.17 -18.13 11.48
CA TRP A 142 21.11 -18.85 10.20
C TRP A 142 22.37 -19.69 10.01
N ARG A 143 22.44 -20.85 10.66
CA ARG A 143 23.42 -21.89 10.31
C ARG A 143 22.93 -22.55 9.03
N GLY A 144 23.43 -22.08 7.88
CA GLY A 144 23.16 -22.67 6.58
C GLY A 144 23.39 -24.18 6.62
N GLY A 145 22.30 -24.94 6.75
CA GLY A 145 22.34 -26.38 6.83
C GLY A 145 22.83 -26.93 5.51
N LYS A 146 24.12 -27.26 5.44
CA LYS A 146 24.56 -28.35 4.57
C LYS A 146 23.82 -29.60 5.06
N ARG A 147 22.82 -30.03 4.31
CA ARG A 147 22.32 -31.41 4.41
C ARG A 147 23.51 -32.30 4.02
N GLY A 148 24.00 -33.06 4.99
CA GLY A 148 24.83 -34.24 4.73
C GLY A 148 24.02 -35.32 4.05
#